data_AF-A0A367QYZ1-F1
#
_entry.id   AF-A0A367QYZ1-F1
#
_cell.length_a   1.000
_cell.length_b   1.000
_cell.length_c   1.000
_cell.angle_alpha   90.00
_cell.angle_beta   90.00
_cell.angle_gamma   90.00
#
_symmetry.space_group_name_H-M   'P 1'
#
loop_
_entity.id
_entity.type
_entity.pdbx_description
1 polymer ?
#
loop_
_entity_poly.entity_id
_entity_poly.type
_entity_poly.pdbx_seq_one_letter_code
_entity_poly.pdbx_strand_id
1 'polypeptide(L)'
;MSRQEWYNIKKSYEIFLDIKKTPSLEKMPWLVDQIIESKYVDIFFPSMSLSCLHINLSGDWRDSGKLPKITVDPKWNWVTFHYCHFNKPKSDTFFDEFKVMVDQIYQVRETLFGLLERLEKCLIL
;
A
#
# COMPACT_ATOMS: atom_id res chain seq x y z
N MET A 1 -4.09 12.38 11.48
CA MET A 1 -4.95 12.69 10.32
C MET A 1 -5.03 11.54 9.31
N SER A 2 -4.17 10.51 9.40
CA SER A 2 -4.12 9.34 8.51
C SER A 2 -5.44 8.56 8.40
N ARG A 3 -6.17 8.38 9.50
CA ARG A 3 -7.38 7.54 9.51
C ARG A 3 -8.47 8.03 8.55
N GLN A 4 -8.71 9.34 8.47
CA GLN A 4 -9.68 9.91 7.51
C GLN A 4 -9.22 9.71 6.06
N GLU A 5 -7.91 9.79 5.81
CA GLU A 5 -7.33 9.56 4.48
C GLU A 5 -7.55 8.10 4.04
N TRP A 6 -7.37 7.13 4.95
CA TRP A 6 -7.68 5.72 4.68
C TRP A 6 -9.15 5.50 4.30
N TYR A 7 -10.09 6.12 5.02
CA TYR A 7 -11.51 6.06 4.67
C TYR A 7 -11.82 6.73 3.31
N ASN A 8 -11.17 7.84 2.99
CA ASN A 8 -11.33 8.50 1.68
C ASN A 8 -10.82 7.63 0.53
N ILE A 9 -9.71 6.91 0.75
CA ILE A 9 -9.13 5.98 -0.22
C ILE A 9 -10.07 4.80 -0.43
N LYS A 10 -10.59 4.20 0.65
CA LYS A 10 -11.62 3.16 0.59
C LYS A 10 -12.82 3.62 -0.24
N LYS A 11 -13.39 4.79 0.09
CA LYS A 11 -14.54 5.36 -0.64
C LYS A 11 -14.24 5.58 -2.12
N SER A 12 -13.01 5.95 -2.45
CA SER A 12 -12.60 6.11 -3.85
C SER A 12 -12.70 4.80 -4.61
N TYR A 13 -12.30 3.67 -4.02
CA TYR A 13 -12.49 2.35 -4.65
C TYR A 13 -13.95 1.99 -4.86
N GLU A 14 -14.81 2.33 -3.90
CA GLU A 14 -16.25 2.04 -4.01
C GLU A 14 -16.91 2.83 -5.15
N ILE A 15 -16.44 4.04 -5.45
CA ILE A 15 -16.94 4.88 -6.55
C ILE A 15 -16.51 4.33 -7.92
N PHE A 16 -15.29 3.80 -8.03
CA PHE A 16 -14.79 3.31 -9.32
C PHE A 16 -15.37 1.95 -9.73
N LEU A 17 -15.96 1.18 -8.82
CA LEU A 17 -16.64 -0.10 -9.11
C LEU A 17 -17.72 0.00 -10.22
N ASP A 18 -18.26 1.20 -10.44
CA ASP A 18 -19.28 1.46 -11.46
C ASP A 18 -18.72 1.65 -12.88
N ILE A 19 -17.40 1.81 -13.04
CA ILE A 19 -16.78 2.14 -14.32
C ILE A 19 -15.96 0.94 -14.82
N LYS A 20 -16.48 0.22 -15.82
CA LYS A 20 -15.88 -0.96 -16.48
C LYS A 20 -14.51 -0.71 -17.15
N LYS A 21 -13.45 -0.37 -16.43
CA LYS A 21 -12.10 -0.30 -17.00
C LYS A 21 -11.05 -0.80 -16.04
N THR A 22 -10.45 -1.93 -16.45
CA THR A 22 -9.22 -2.54 -15.92
C THR A 22 -9.30 -3.07 -14.49
N PRO A 23 -8.51 -4.08 -14.15
CA PRO A 23 -8.52 -4.67 -12.82
C PRO A 23 -7.79 -3.73 -11.88
N SER A 24 -8.53 -2.86 -11.23
CA SER A 24 -8.01 -1.95 -10.23
C SER A 24 -8.28 -2.51 -8.84
N LEU A 25 -7.76 -1.83 -7.82
CA LEU A 25 -7.97 -2.11 -6.40
C LEU A 25 -9.46 -1.99 -6.01
N GLU A 26 -10.35 -1.60 -6.93
CA GLU A 26 -11.81 -1.66 -6.80
C GLU A 26 -12.33 -3.01 -6.29
N LYS A 27 -11.66 -4.12 -6.60
CA LYS A 27 -12.03 -5.45 -6.09
C LYS A 27 -11.48 -5.77 -4.70
N MET A 28 -10.68 -4.88 -4.12
CA MET A 28 -9.99 -5.11 -2.85
C MET A 28 -10.14 -3.96 -1.84
N PRO A 29 -11.31 -3.29 -1.71
CA PRO A 29 -11.53 -2.34 -0.60
C PRO A 29 -11.37 -3.04 0.75
N TRP A 30 -11.62 -4.35 0.80
CA TRP A 30 -11.37 -5.19 1.98
C TRP A 30 -9.91 -5.14 2.45
N LEU A 31 -8.94 -4.95 1.55
CA LEU A 31 -7.53 -4.85 1.93
C LEU A 31 -7.26 -3.55 2.71
N VAL A 32 -7.96 -2.46 2.34
CA VAL A 32 -7.93 -1.21 3.07
C VAL A 32 -8.61 -1.36 4.43
N ASP A 33 -9.73 -2.11 4.50
CA ASP A 33 -10.40 -2.40 5.77
C ASP A 33 -9.46 -3.09 6.76
N GLN A 34 -8.68 -4.07 6.29
CA GLN A 34 -7.68 -4.73 7.13
C GLN A 34 -6.67 -3.73 7.70
N ILE A 35 -6.21 -2.75 6.91
CA ILE A 35 -5.29 -1.72 7.40
C ILE A 35 -5.99 -0.82 8.44
N ILE A 36 -7.21 -0.38 8.17
CA ILE A 36 -8.03 0.46 9.06
C ILE A 36 -8.24 -0.21 10.42
N GLU A 37 -8.49 -1.52 10.42
CA GLU A 37 -8.70 -2.34 11.62
C GLU A 37 -7.39 -2.67 12.37
N SER A 38 -6.23 -2.36 11.78
CA SER A 38 -4.93 -2.64 12.37
C SER A 38 -4.31 -1.42 13.06
N LYS A 39 -3.22 -1.64 13.81
CA LYS A 39 -2.40 -0.55 14.37
C LYS A 39 -1.79 0.37 13.31
N TYR A 40 -1.68 -0.09 12.06
CA TYR A 40 -0.97 0.63 11.00
C TYR A 40 -1.75 1.83 10.44
N VAL A 41 -3.05 1.90 10.70
CA VAL A 41 -3.91 3.03 10.29
C VAL A 41 -3.42 4.37 10.83
N ASP A 42 -2.81 4.36 12.02
CA ASP A 42 -2.34 5.56 12.71
C ASP A 42 -0.82 5.80 12.50
N ILE A 43 -0.14 4.90 11.77
CA ILE A 43 1.31 4.96 11.51
C ILE A 43 1.58 5.45 10.09
N PHE A 44 0.83 4.96 9.11
CA PHE A 44 1.12 5.22 7.69
C PHE A 44 0.10 6.13 7.02
N PHE A 45 0.56 6.72 5.92
CA PHE A 45 -0.19 7.69 5.12
C PHE A 45 -0.50 7.10 3.74
N PRO A 46 -1.79 6.91 3.41
CA PRO A 46 -2.17 6.36 2.13
C PRO A 46 -2.21 7.45 1.05
N SER A 47 -1.91 7.06 -0.18
CA SER A 47 -2.15 7.90 -1.36
C SER A 47 -2.48 7.03 -2.57
N MET A 48 -3.21 7.58 -3.53
CA MET A 48 -3.58 6.91 -4.77
C MET A 48 -2.91 7.57 -5.97
N SER A 49 -2.31 6.76 -6.84
CA SER A 49 -1.81 7.21 -8.14
C SER A 49 -1.90 6.06 -9.14
N LEU A 50 -2.36 6.35 -10.36
CA LEU A 50 -2.47 5.36 -11.45
C LEU A 50 -3.12 4.02 -11.01
N SER A 51 -4.19 4.11 -10.22
CA SER A 51 -4.91 2.95 -9.65
C SER A 51 -4.12 2.08 -8.67
N CYS A 52 -2.96 2.54 -8.21
CA CYS A 52 -2.14 1.90 -7.19
C CYS A 52 -2.32 2.57 -5.82
N LEU A 53 -2.41 1.76 -4.78
CA LEU A 53 -2.33 2.22 -3.40
C LEU A 53 -0.87 2.37 -3.00
N HIS A 54 -0.46 3.56 -2.61
CA HIS A 54 0.83 3.78 -1.99
C HIS A 54 0.65 3.97 -0.49
N ILE A 55 1.48 3.29 0.28
CA ILE A 55 1.52 3.35 1.74
C ILE A 55 2.87 3.98 2.12
N ASN A 56 2.82 5.20 2.64
CA ASN A 56 3.98 6.03 2.89
C ASN A 56 4.24 6.22 4.39
N LEU A 57 5.50 6.49 4.73
CA LEU A 57 5.91 6.86 6.09
C LEU A 57 5.55 8.30 6.49
N SER A 58 5.33 9.18 5.50
CA SER A 58 5.00 10.59 5.71
C SER A 58 3.84 11.00 4.81
N GLY A 59 2.98 11.88 5.34
CA GLY A 59 1.96 12.57 4.57
C GLY A 59 2.51 13.74 3.74
N ASP A 60 3.78 14.14 3.95
CA ASP A 60 4.44 15.13 3.09
C ASP A 60 4.80 14.49 1.73
N TRP A 61 4.06 14.89 0.70
CA TRP A 61 4.28 14.43 -0.67
C TRP A 61 5.69 14.72 -1.19
N ARG A 62 6.40 15.73 -0.64
CA ARG A 62 7.79 16.06 -1.02
C ARG A 62 8.78 14.99 -0.60
N ASP A 63 8.43 14.20 0.41
CA ASP A 63 9.26 13.12 0.95
C ASP A 63 8.90 11.75 0.36
N SER A 64 7.77 11.61 -0.33
CA SER A 64 7.24 10.35 -0.88
C SER A 64 8.15 9.63 -1.89
N GLY A 65 9.12 10.35 -2.48
CA GLY A 65 10.14 9.78 -3.36
C GLY A 65 11.44 9.37 -2.65
N LYS A 66 11.61 9.77 -1.39
CA LYS A 66 12.86 9.61 -0.62
C LYS A 66 12.70 8.68 0.58
N LEU A 67 11.46 8.41 0.98
CA LEU A 67 11.14 7.52 2.08
C LEU A 67 10.80 6.12 1.57
N PRO A 68 11.11 5.08 2.38
CA PRO A 68 10.57 3.76 2.17
C PRO A 68 9.05 3.78 2.01
N LYS A 69 8.52 2.93 1.13
CA LYS A 69 7.08 2.82 0.87
C LYS A 69 6.71 1.46 0.32
N ILE A 70 5.42 1.15 0.42
CA ILE A 70 4.80 0.01 -0.27
C ILE A 70 3.91 0.58 -1.37
N THR A 71 4.00 0.02 -2.58
CA THR A 71 3.03 0.24 -3.63
C THR A 71 2.29 -1.06 -3.90
N VAL A 72 0.98 -1.04 -3.75
CA VAL A 72 0.09 -2.13 -4.08
C VAL A 72 -0.47 -1.86 -5.48
N ASP A 73 -0.02 -2.66 -6.44
CA ASP A 73 -0.43 -2.60 -7.84
C ASP A 73 -1.31 -3.82 -8.18
N PRO A 74 -2.64 -3.66 -8.17
CA PRO A 74 -3.61 -4.69 -8.46
C PRO A 74 -3.64 -4.97 -9.98
N LYS A 75 -3.67 -6.26 -10.34
CA LYS A 75 -3.92 -6.75 -11.70
C LYS A 75 -5.10 -7.71 -11.70
N TRP A 76 -5.43 -8.30 -12.86
CA TRP A 76 -6.69 -9.04 -13.06
C TRP A 76 -6.87 -10.22 -12.12
N ASN A 77 -5.79 -10.97 -11.93
CA ASN A 77 -5.77 -12.23 -11.21
C ASN A 77 -4.64 -12.27 -10.16
N TRP A 78 -3.87 -11.20 -10.01
CA TRP A 78 -2.84 -11.09 -8.98
C TRP A 78 -2.71 -9.64 -8.49
N VAL A 79 -2.07 -9.48 -7.34
CA VAL A 79 -1.62 -8.21 -6.78
C VAL A 79 -0.10 -8.22 -6.74
N THR A 80 0.50 -7.10 -7.10
CA THR A 80 1.93 -6.89 -6.99
C THR A 80 2.19 -5.92 -5.85
N PHE A 81 3.04 -6.29 -4.90
CA PHE A 81 3.52 -5.42 -3.84
C PHE A 81 4.95 -5.02 -4.15
N HIS A 82 5.17 -3.74 -4.43
CA HIS A 82 6.50 -3.18 -4.57
C HIS A 82 6.92 -2.57 -3.23
N TYR A 83 7.94 -3.15 -2.60
CA TYR A 83 8.55 -2.60 -1.40
C TYR A 83 9.82 -1.87 -1.80
N CYS A 84 9.83 -0.55 -1.59
CA CYS A 84 10.97 0.31 -1.84
C CYS A 84 11.52 0.78 -0.51
N HIS A 85 12.84 0.66 -0.29
CA HIS A 85 13.48 1.27 0.86
C HIS A 85 14.83 1.90 0.49
N PHE A 86 15.11 3.07 1.07
CA PHE A 86 16.37 3.77 0.88
C PHE A 86 17.31 3.47 2.04
N ASN A 87 18.48 2.93 1.74
CA ASN A 87 19.53 2.71 2.72
C ASN A 87 20.42 3.96 2.80
N LYS A 88 20.03 4.94 3.64
CA LYS A 88 20.78 6.20 3.86
C LYS A 88 22.30 6.01 3.98
N PRO A 89 22.80 5.05 4.79
CA PRO A 89 24.23 4.77 4.90
C PRO A 89 24.96 4.45 3.59
N LYS A 90 24.30 3.79 2.64
CA LYS A 90 24.91 3.34 1.38
C LYS A 90 24.45 4.10 0.15
N SER A 91 23.46 4.99 0.31
CA SER A 91 22.76 5.65 -0.82
C SER A 91 22.17 4.67 -1.84
N ASP A 92 21.95 3.43 -1.44
CA ASP A 92 21.36 2.39 -2.26
C ASP A 92 19.85 2.37 -2.06
N THR A 93 19.11 2.29 -3.17
CA THR A 93 17.66 2.03 -3.15
C THR A 93 17.43 0.56 -3.44
N PHE A 94 16.76 -0.12 -2.51
CA PHE A 94 16.37 -1.50 -2.66
C PHE A 94 14.91 -1.58 -3.11
N PHE A 95 14.66 -2.50 -4.04
CA PHE A 95 13.34 -2.75 -4.59
C PHE A 95 13.08 -4.25 -4.54
N ASP A 96 12.12 -4.64 -3.72
CA ASP A 96 11.58 -6.00 -3.70
C ASP A 96 10.19 -6.00 -4.32
N GLU A 97 9.87 -7.06 -5.06
CA GLU A 97 8.56 -7.27 -5.68
C GLU A 97 7.97 -8.60 -5.22
N PHE A 98 6.72 -8.56 -4.77
CA PHE A 98 5.96 -9.75 -4.35
C PHE A 98 4.67 -9.84 -5.15
N LYS A 99 4.53 -10.92 -5.91
CA LYS A 99 3.35 -11.18 -6.74
C LYS A 99 2.50 -12.27 -6.12
N VAL A 100 1.24 -11.97 -5.81
CA VAL A 100 0.33 -12.89 -5.11
C VAL A 100 -0.99 -12.98 -5.86
N MET A 101 -1.51 -14.19 -6.07
CA MET A 101 -2.79 -14.37 -6.76
C MET A 101 -3.95 -13.84 -5.93
N VAL A 102 -4.96 -13.22 -6.56
CA VAL A 102 -6.07 -12.56 -5.85
C VAL A 102 -6.98 -13.55 -5.11
N ASP A 103 -7.09 -14.79 -5.61
CA ASP A 103 -7.82 -15.88 -4.97
C ASP A 103 -7.15 -16.39 -3.68
N GLN A 104 -5.87 -16.07 -3.48
CA GLN A 104 -5.08 -16.38 -2.29
C GLN A 104 -5.20 -15.27 -1.24
N ILE A 105 -6.43 -14.98 -0.81
CA ILE A 105 -6.76 -13.85 0.10
C ILE A 105 -5.87 -13.83 1.34
N TYR A 106 -5.64 -14.99 1.95
CA TYR A 106 -4.78 -15.11 3.12
C TYR A 106 -3.33 -14.68 2.81
N GLN A 107 -2.76 -15.15 1.70
CA GLN A 107 -1.40 -14.80 1.28
C GLN A 107 -1.28 -13.32 0.92
N VAL A 108 -2.30 -12.72 0.30
CA VAL A 108 -2.33 -11.27 0.01
C VAL A 108 -2.24 -10.48 1.32
N ARG A 109 -3.06 -10.85 2.31
CA ARG A 109 -3.07 -10.21 3.63
C ARG A 109 -1.73 -10.38 4.34
N GLU A 110 -1.22 -11.59 4.43
CA GLU A 110 0.06 -11.87 5.11
C GLU A 110 1.22 -11.15 4.43
N THR A 111 1.24 -11.09 3.09
CA THR A 111 2.28 -10.35 2.34
C THR A 111 2.23 -8.87 2.67
N LEU A 112 1.04 -8.24 2.61
CA LEU A 112 0.91 -6.83 2.95
C LEU A 112 1.36 -6.55 4.39
N PHE A 113 0.87 -7.33 5.37
CA PHE A 113 1.17 -7.07 6.77
C PHE A 113 2.62 -7.33 7.13
N GLY A 114 3.26 -8.35 6.52
CA GLY A 114 4.69 -8.56 6.65
C GLY A 114 5.50 -7.38 6.09
N LEU A 115 5.06 -6.77 4.99
CA LEU A 115 5.70 -5.57 4.45
C LEU A 115 5.46 -4.33 5.33
N LEU A 116 4.26 -4.17 5.90
CA LEU A 116 3.96 -3.09 6.83
C LEU A 116 4.83 -3.17 8.09
N GLU A 117 5.06 -4.36 8.63
CA GLU A 117 5.98 -4.56 9.77
C GLU A 117 7.42 -4.20 9.41
N ARG A 118 7.89 -4.58 8.22
CA ARG A 118 9.23 -4.17 7.73
C ARG A 118 9.32 -2.67 7.55
N LEU A 119 8.28 -2.05 6.99
CA LEU A 119 8.21 -0.61 6.77
C LEU A 119 8.21 0.17 8.09
N GLU A 120 7.49 -0.31 9.11
CA GLU A 120 7.48 0.26 10.46
C GLU A 120 8.88 0.25 11.08
N LYS A 121 9.65 -0.83 10.90
CA LYS A 121 11.04 -0.91 11.40
C LYS A 121 11.97 0.14 10.77
N CYS A 122 11.65 0.64 9.57
CA CYS A 122 12.40 1.74 8.95
C CYS A 122 12.18 3.11 9.61
N LEU A 123 11.15 3.29 10.45
CA LEU A 123 10.94 4.55 11.21
C LEU A 123 11.89 4.71 12.39
N ILE A 124 12.49 3.61 12.86
CA ILE A 124 13.32 3.57 14.08
C ILE A 124 14.82 3.78 13.75
N LEU A 125 15.18 3.84 12.46
CA LEU A 125 16.55 4.02 11.95
C LEU A 125 16.79 5.43 11.41
#